data_AF-A0A2R6D8E0-F1
#
_entry.id   AF-A0A2R6D8E0-F1
#
_cell.length_a   1.000
_cell.length_b   1.000
_cell.length_c   1.000
_cell.angle_alpha   90.00
_cell.angle_beta   90.00
_cell.angle_gamma   90.00
#
_symmetry.space_group_name_H-M   'P 1'
#
loop_
_entity.id
_entity.type
_entity.pdbx_description
1 polymer ?
#
loop_
_entity_poly.entity_id
_entity_poly.type
_entity_poly.pdbx_seq_one_letter_code
_entity_poly.pdbx_strand_id
1 'polypeptide(L)'
;MLTQTHRATVEVRVPRGAAGDVAGGVRDVVGDVDGVERVEVHDLAGVRPDALDLYVDAQVTVGLAADVEAPGRRLREGFGVLAAAVD
;
A
#
# COMPACT_ATOMS: atom_id res chain seq x y z
N MET A 1 -4.33 17.79 10.39
CA MET A 1 -5.34 16.76 10.62
C MET A 1 -4.75 15.76 11.61
N LEU A 2 -5.56 15.03 12.39
CA LEU A 2 -5.04 13.97 13.25
C LEU A 2 -4.82 12.73 12.37
N THR A 3 -3.67 12.07 12.50
CA THR A 3 -3.35 10.84 11.77
C THR A 3 -3.57 9.65 12.70
N GLN A 4 -4.26 8.61 12.20
CA GLN A 4 -4.34 7.30 12.85
C GLN A 4 -3.46 6.29 12.13
N THR A 5 -2.72 5.53 12.92
CA THR A 5 -1.78 4.53 12.41
C THR A 5 -2.43 3.16 12.40
N HIS A 6 -2.41 2.50 11.25
CA HIS A 6 -2.99 1.17 11.04
C HIS A 6 -1.94 0.21 10.52
N ARG A 7 -1.94 -1.03 11.01
CA ARG A 7 -1.18 -2.13 10.38
C ARG A 7 -2.09 -2.78 9.35
N ALA A 8 -1.53 -3.09 8.18
CA ALA A 8 -2.29 -3.69 7.10
C ALA A 8 -1.47 -4.69 6.30
N THR A 9 -2.14 -5.74 5.83
CA THR A 9 -1.67 -6.58 4.73
C THR A 9 -2.26 -6.08 3.44
N VAL A 10 -1.41 -5.80 2.45
CA VAL A 10 -1.82 -5.32 1.14
C VAL A 10 -1.30 -6.23 0.04
N GLU A 11 -2.09 -6.42 -1.01
CA GLU A 11 -1.63 -6.92 -2.30
C GLU A 11 -1.62 -5.75 -3.27
N VAL A 12 -0.47 -5.47 -3.87
CA VAL A 12 -0.30 -4.33 -4.78
C VAL A 12 0.30 -4.73 -6.11
N ARG A 13 -0.15 -4.07 -7.17
CA ARG A 13 0.44 -4.10 -8.49
C ARG A 13 1.36 -2.88 -8.64
N VAL A 14 2.65 -3.15 -8.67
CA VAL A 14 3.71 -2.15 -8.83
C VAL A 14 4.20 -2.15 -10.28
N PRO A 15 4.13 -1.02 -10.99
CA PRO A 15 4.73 -0.91 -12.33
C PRO A 15 6.23 -1.14 -12.27
N ARG A 16 6.79 -1.90 -13.23
CA ARG A 16 8.24 -2.09 -13.28
C ARG A 16 8.96 -0.76 -13.48
N GLY A 17 9.98 -0.52 -12.66
CA GLY A 17 10.86 0.65 -12.74
C GLY A 17 10.35 1.90 -12.01
N ALA A 18 9.23 1.83 -11.29
CA ALA A 18 8.61 2.99 -10.64
C ALA A 18 9.48 3.64 -9.53
N ALA A 19 10.23 2.85 -8.75
CA ALA A 19 10.85 3.35 -7.50
C ALA A 19 12.27 2.83 -7.21
N GLY A 20 12.96 2.26 -8.21
CA GLY A 20 14.31 1.70 -8.04
C GLY A 20 14.37 0.36 -7.28
N ASP A 21 13.45 0.12 -6.35
CA ASP A 21 13.24 -1.17 -5.68
C ASP A 21 11.75 -1.49 -5.44
N VAL A 22 11.46 -2.73 -5.01
CA VAL A 22 10.08 -3.21 -4.79
C VAL A 22 9.42 -2.50 -3.61
N ALA A 23 10.15 -2.25 -2.51
CA ALA A 23 9.60 -1.64 -1.31
C ALA A 23 9.18 -0.18 -1.57
N GLY A 24 9.99 0.57 -2.32
CA GLY A 24 9.66 1.90 -2.80
C GLY A 24 8.40 1.87 -3.66
N GLY A 25 8.28 0.91 -4.57
CA GLY A 25 7.11 0.80 -5.43
C GLY A 25 5.82 0.51 -4.66
N VAL A 26 5.89 -0.34 -3.62
CA VAL A 26 4.76 -0.52 -2.68
C VAL A 26 4.43 0.78 -1.95
N ARG A 27 5.44 1.52 -1.47
CA ARG A 27 5.24 2.80 -0.77
C ARG A 27 4.55 3.83 -1.65
N ASP A 28 4.96 3.94 -2.91
CA ASP A 28 4.37 4.88 -3.86
C ASP A 28 2.90 4.53 -4.13
N VAL A 29 2.61 3.26 -4.44
CA VAL A 29 1.23 2.79 -4.69
C VAL A 29 0.30 3.01 -3.49
N VAL A 30 0.75 2.68 -2.28
CA VAL A 30 -0.05 2.87 -1.07
C VAL A 30 -0.12 4.33 -0.65
N GLY A 31 0.94 5.11 -0.89
CA GLY A 31 1.02 6.53 -0.58
C GLY A 31 0.13 7.40 -1.46
N ASP A 32 -0.14 6.95 -2.69
CA ASP A 32 -1.07 7.62 -3.62
C ASP A 32 -2.55 7.45 -3.26
N VAL A 33 -2.88 6.63 -2.25
CA VAL A 33 -4.25 6.50 -1.73
C VAL A 33 -4.66 7.79 -1.01
N ASP A 34 -5.83 8.32 -1.36
CA ASP A 34 -6.37 9.52 -0.72
C ASP A 34 -6.49 9.38 0.81
N GLY A 35 -5.90 10.34 1.52
CA GLY A 35 -5.87 10.39 2.98
C GLY A 35 -4.71 9.62 3.62
N VAL A 36 -3.84 8.95 2.85
CA VAL A 36 -2.59 8.38 3.37
C VAL A 36 -1.55 9.48 3.51
N GLU A 37 -1.03 9.66 4.72
CA GLU A 37 -0.01 10.65 5.05
C GLU A 37 1.37 10.03 5.27
N ARG A 38 1.41 8.72 5.57
CA ARG A 38 2.66 7.98 5.82
C ARG A 38 2.52 6.51 5.45
N VAL A 39 3.57 5.93 4.88
CA VAL A 39 3.68 4.49 4.64
C VAL A 39 5.03 3.99 5.12
N GLU A 40 5.00 2.94 5.94
CA GLU A 40 6.17 2.15 6.33
C GLU A 40 5.96 0.72 5.86
N VAL A 41 6.88 0.22 5.02
CA VAL A 41 6.88 -1.18 4.58
C VAL A 41 7.77 -1.98 5.51
N HIS A 42 7.21 -3.01 6.14
CA HIS A 42 7.90 -3.87 7.10
C HIS A 42 8.38 -5.17 6.48
N ASP A 43 7.54 -5.78 5.64
CA ASP A 43 7.82 -7.06 5.01
C ASP A 43 7.27 -7.12 3.59
N LEU A 44 7.99 -7.84 2.73
CA LEU A 44 7.61 -8.12 1.35
C LEU A 44 7.53 -9.64 1.18
N ALA A 45 6.32 -10.12 0.89
CA ALA A 45 6.03 -11.51 0.60
C ALA A 45 5.53 -11.65 -0.84
N GLY A 46 5.66 -12.87 -1.38
CA GLY A 46 4.94 -13.25 -2.60
C GLY A 46 5.19 -12.37 -3.83
N VAL A 47 6.43 -11.93 -4.08
CA VAL A 47 6.75 -11.14 -5.28
C VAL A 47 6.57 -11.99 -6.54
N ARG A 48 5.57 -11.64 -7.34
CA ARG A 48 5.18 -12.33 -8.57
C ARG A 48 5.40 -11.38 -9.77
N PRO A 49 6.47 -11.56 -10.55
CA PRO A 49 6.71 -10.75 -11.74
C PRO A 49 5.74 -11.12 -12.88
N ASP A 50 5.27 -10.11 -13.61
CA ASP A 50 4.59 -10.24 -14.90
C ASP A 50 5.35 -9.44 -15.99
N ALA A 51 4.83 -9.41 -17.22
CA ALA A 51 5.46 -8.79 -18.38
C ALA A 51 5.84 -7.32 -18.16
N LEU A 52 4.94 -6.53 -17.54
CA LEU A 52 5.14 -5.10 -17.27
C LEU A 52 5.01 -4.72 -15.80
N ASP A 53 4.46 -5.61 -14.97
CA ASP A 53 4.09 -5.33 -13.59
C ASP A 53 4.77 -6.31 -12.61
N LEU A 54 4.73 -5.96 -11.33
CA LEU A 54 5.08 -6.80 -10.20
C LEU A 54 3.89 -6.85 -9.26
N TYR A 55 3.42 -8.05 -8.94
CA TYR A 55 2.40 -8.27 -7.93
C TYR A 55 3.10 -8.62 -6.63
N VAL A 56 2.80 -7.89 -5.56
CA VAL A 56 3.54 -7.95 -4.30
C VAL A 56 2.57 -8.00 -3.14
N ASP A 57 2.77 -8.95 -2.25
CA ASP A 57 2.07 -8.99 -0.96
C ASP A 57 2.98 -8.29 0.05
N ALA A 58 2.47 -7.35 0.83
CA ALA A 58 3.30 -6.58 1.76
C ALA A 58 2.60 -6.35 3.09
N GLN A 59 3.40 -6.35 4.16
CA GLN A 59 2.99 -5.88 5.47
C GLN A 59 3.42 -4.44 5.64
N VAL A 60 2.45 -3.56 5.85
CA VAL A 60 2.67 -2.12 5.94
C VAL A 60 2.07 -1.54 7.21
N THR A 61 2.65 -0.45 7.67
CA THR A 61 2.00 0.49 8.57
C THR A 61 1.66 1.75 7.79
N VAL A 62 0.39 2.12 7.79
CA VAL A 62 -0.11 3.31 7.12
C VAL A 62 -0.61 4.33 8.14
N GLY A 63 -0.27 5.59 7.94
CA GLY A 63 -0.90 6.71 8.61
C GLY A 63 -2.03 7.24 7.73
N LEU A 64 -3.27 7.11 8.19
CA LEU A 64 -4.45 7.64 7.53
C LEU A 64 -5.02 8.81 8.31
N ALA A 65 -5.69 9.75 7.64
CA ALA A 65 -6.45 10.79 8.33
C ALA A 65 -7.51 10.18 9.28
N ALA A 66 -7.68 10.75 10.47
CA ALA A 66 -8.49 10.17 11.53
C ALA A 66 -9.99 10.08 11.21
N ASP A 67 -10.47 10.83 10.22
CA ASP A 67 -11.85 10.86 9.73
C ASP A 67 -12.15 9.79 8.65
N VAL A 68 -11.17 8.97 8.28
CA VAL A 68 -11.38 7.83 7.39
C VAL A 68 -12.17 6.73 8.13
N GLU A 69 -13.48 6.64 7.89
CA GLU A 69 -14.38 5.68 8.55
C GLU A 69 -14.04 4.20 8.30
N ALA A 70 -13.45 3.87 7.13
CA ALA A 70 -13.16 2.49 6.73
C ALA A 70 -11.77 2.35 6.10
N PRO A 71 -10.69 2.36 6.91
CA PRO A 71 -9.29 2.32 6.44
C PRO A 71 -9.00 1.25 5.38
N GLY A 72 -9.41 0.00 5.61
CA GLY A 72 -9.18 -1.09 4.65
C GLY A 72 -10.00 -0.99 3.37
N ARG A 73 -11.16 -0.32 3.41
CA ARG A 73 -11.90 0.01 2.17
C ARG A 73 -11.19 1.14 1.43
N ARG A 74 -10.76 2.18 2.13
CA ARG A 74 -10.07 3.33 1.54
C ARG A 74 -8.79 2.90 0.82
N LEU A 75 -7.98 2.04 1.44
CA LEU A 75 -6.77 1.49 0.80
C LEU A 75 -7.07 0.78 -0.52
N ARG A 76 -8.17 0.00 -0.60
CA ARG A 76 -8.58 -0.69 -1.83
C ARG A 76 -9.12 0.22 -2.92
N GLU A 77 -9.47 1.46 -2.60
CA GLU A 77 -9.87 2.47 -3.59
C GLU A 77 -8.63 3.07 -4.30
N GLY A 78 -7.42 2.85 -3.77
CA GLY A 78 -6.16 3.26 -4.38
C GLY A 78 -5.84 2.53 -5.68
N PHE A 79 -5.33 3.26 -6.65
CA PHE A 79 -4.91 2.68 -7.92
C PHE A 79 -3.71 1.74 -7.70
N GLY A 80 -3.84 0.48 -8.14
CA GLY A 80 -2.79 -0.52 -7.96
C GLY A 80 -2.88 -1.30 -6.64
N VAL A 81 -3.79 -0.95 -5.72
CA VAL A 81 -4.09 -1.80 -4.56
C VAL A 81 -5.15 -2.83 -4.96
N LEU A 82 -4.79 -4.11 -4.95
CA LEU A 82 -5.65 -5.21 -5.36
C LEU A 82 -6.44 -5.77 -4.18
N ALA A 83 -5.81 -5.81 -3.01
CA ALA A 83 -6.43 -6.19 -1.76
C ALA A 83 -5.80 -5.40 -0.60
N ALA A 84 -6.59 -5.14 0.44
CA ALA A 84 -6.09 -4.60 1.70
C ALA A 84 -6.94 -5.14 2.86
N ALA A 85 -6.25 -5.61 3.90
CA ALA A 85 -6.83 -5.99 5.18
C ALA A 85 -6.12 -5.18 6.26
N VAL A 86 -6.88 -4.48 7.10
CA VAL A 86 -6.37 -3.70 8.23
C VAL A 86 -6.60 -4.52 9.51
N ASP A 87 -5.57 -4.60 10.34
CA ASP A 87 -5.60 -5.25 11.66
C ASP A 87 -6.21 -4.36 12.74
#